data_AF-A0A925Y688-F1
#
_entry.id   AF-A0A925Y688-F1
#
_cell.length_a   1.000
_cell.length_b   1.000
_cell.length_c   1.000
_cell.angle_alpha   90.00
_cell.angle_beta   90.00
_cell.angle_gamma   90.00
#
_symmetry.space_group_name_H-M   'P 1'
#
loop_
_entity.id
_entity.type
_entity.pdbx_description
1 polymer ?
#
loop_
_entity_poly.entity_id
_entity_poly.type
_entity_poly.pdbx_seq_one_letter_code
_entity_poly.pdbx_strand_id
1 'polypeptide(L)'
;MKTFSFYITALFLMFGSCHGQEVVSYTNYLRQFQMPGGITWDASDTVQPNGTQLSALAINPGGARFDLATIKSSSLTGLTEYPLDTAYVGTYVPLATVAISSEDNGGVVRRTRADRPFSVVVTVSGLLSGPTDPEPSKSVKFNRYVQSYGTGTD
;
A
#
# COMPACT_ATOMS: atom_id res chain seq x y z
N MET A 1 53.77 59.01 -23.13
CA MET A 1 52.73 58.81 -22.10
C MET A 1 51.67 57.90 -22.70
N LYS A 2 51.40 56.77 -22.04
CA LYS A 2 50.58 55.64 -22.52
C LYS A 2 49.12 55.89 -22.12
N THR A 3 48.17 55.74 -23.05
CA THR A 3 46.74 55.70 -22.72
C THR A 3 46.25 54.25 -22.84
N PHE A 4 45.98 53.66 -21.68
CA PHE A 4 45.44 52.32 -21.50
C PHE A 4 43.92 52.39 -21.70
N SER A 5 43.40 51.81 -22.78
CA SER A 5 41.95 51.62 -22.94
C SER A 5 41.50 50.42 -22.10
N PHE A 6 40.69 50.71 -21.08
CA PHE A 6 40.04 49.69 -20.25
C PHE A 6 38.89 49.02 -21.02
N TYR A 7 39.02 47.73 -21.28
CA TYR A 7 37.93 46.86 -21.71
C TYR A 7 37.05 46.52 -20.49
N ILE A 8 35.80 46.98 -20.47
CA ILE A 8 34.78 46.49 -19.52
C ILE A 8 33.91 45.50 -20.28
N THR A 9 34.29 44.23 -20.25
CA THR A 9 33.44 43.13 -20.68
C THR A 9 32.55 42.74 -19.51
N ALA A 10 31.31 43.21 -19.50
CA ALA A 10 30.30 42.79 -18.53
C ALA A 10 29.85 41.36 -18.86
N LEU A 11 30.45 40.36 -18.22
CA LEU A 11 29.98 38.98 -18.25
C LEU A 11 28.80 38.85 -17.27
N PHE A 12 27.59 39.08 -17.77
CA PHE A 12 26.37 38.72 -17.04
C PHE A 12 26.28 37.18 -16.97
N LEU A 13 26.61 36.64 -15.81
CA LEU A 13 26.32 35.26 -15.43
C LEU A 13 24.80 35.06 -15.44
N MET A 14 24.30 34.49 -16.54
CA MET A 14 22.99 33.85 -16.59
C MET A 14 23.03 32.62 -15.65
N PHE A 15 22.79 32.83 -14.36
CA PHE A 15 22.34 31.75 -13.49
C PHE A 15 20.89 31.42 -13.89
N GLY A 16 20.75 30.63 -14.94
CA GLY A 16 19.49 29.95 -15.20
C GLY A 16 19.18 29.10 -13.98
N SER A 17 18.05 29.36 -13.32
CA SER A 17 17.51 28.51 -12.28
C SER A 17 17.31 27.11 -12.86
N CYS A 18 18.31 26.24 -12.67
CA CYS A 18 18.18 24.80 -12.80
C CYS A 18 17.12 24.38 -11.78
N HIS A 19 15.86 24.34 -12.22
CA HIS A 19 14.87 23.54 -11.52
C HIS A 19 15.28 22.10 -11.77
N GLY A 20 15.87 21.45 -10.77
CA GLY A 20 16.07 20.01 -10.80
C GLY A 20 14.71 19.37 -10.98
N GLN A 21 14.51 18.69 -12.12
CA GLN A 21 13.31 17.91 -12.35
C GLN A 21 13.17 16.90 -11.19
N GLU A 22 11.98 16.83 -10.59
CA GLU A 22 11.73 15.81 -9.57
C GLU A 22 11.99 14.44 -10.18
N VAL A 23 12.95 13.71 -9.59
CA VAL A 23 13.21 12.33 -9.96
C VAL A 23 12.36 11.46 -9.05
N VAL A 24 11.40 10.76 -9.65
CA VAL A 24 10.53 9.80 -8.96
C VAL A 24 10.82 8.40 -9.46
N SER A 25 11.02 7.47 -8.54
CA SER A 25 11.12 6.03 -8.84
C SER A 25 10.28 5.22 -7.86
N TYR A 26 9.85 4.04 -8.30
CA TYR A 26 9.04 3.13 -7.52
C TYR A 26 9.71 1.77 -7.46
N THR A 27 9.88 1.24 -6.25
CA THR A 27 10.43 -0.09 -6.03
C THR A 27 9.41 -0.93 -5.28
N ASN A 28 8.94 -2.00 -5.91
CA ASN A 28 8.02 -2.95 -5.29
C ASN A 28 8.81 -3.96 -4.47
N TYR A 29 8.22 -4.41 -3.37
CA TYR A 29 8.81 -5.43 -2.54
C TYR A 29 7.72 -6.34 -1.96
N LEU A 30 8.06 -7.61 -1.74
CA LEU A 30 7.16 -8.62 -1.16
C LEU A 30 7.82 -9.21 0.08
N ARG A 31 7.12 -9.18 1.22
CA ARG A 31 7.62 -9.76 2.47
C ARG A 31 6.65 -10.77 3.05
N GLN A 32 7.22 -11.85 3.57
CA GLN A 32 6.52 -12.84 4.37
C GLN A 32 6.87 -12.66 5.85
N PHE A 33 5.85 -12.61 6.69
CA PHE A 33 5.94 -12.54 8.14
C PHE A 33 5.36 -13.81 8.75
N GLN A 34 6.19 -14.56 9.48
CA GLN A 34 5.79 -15.76 10.19
C GLN A 34 5.16 -15.42 11.54
N MET A 35 3.98 -15.98 11.81
CA MET A 35 3.33 -15.85 13.10
C MET A 35 3.33 -17.20 13.85
N PRO A 36 3.56 -17.21 15.17
CA PRO A 36 3.90 -16.08 16.05
C PRO A 36 5.41 -15.75 16.08
N GLY A 37 6.24 -16.47 15.34
CA GLY A 37 7.71 -16.44 15.51
C GLY A 37 8.42 -15.14 15.10
N GLY A 38 7.74 -14.21 14.43
CA GLY A 38 8.32 -12.91 14.02
C GLY A 38 9.39 -13.00 12.94
N ILE A 39 9.67 -14.19 12.42
CA ILE A 39 10.63 -14.40 11.33
C ILE A 39 10.08 -13.72 10.08
N THR A 40 10.91 -12.89 9.45
CA THR A 40 10.56 -12.20 8.22
C THR A 40 11.46 -12.67 7.09
N TRP A 41 10.89 -12.93 5.93
CA TRP A 41 11.62 -13.21 4.70
C TRP A 41 11.23 -12.18 3.64
N ASP A 42 12.26 -11.58 3.01
CA ASP A 42 12.10 -10.68 1.88
C ASP A 42 12.21 -11.48 0.58
N ALA A 43 11.12 -11.51 -0.18
CA ALA A 43 10.99 -12.29 -1.39
C ALA A 43 11.24 -11.45 -2.65
N SER A 44 11.57 -10.16 -2.51
CA SER A 44 11.59 -9.18 -3.60
C SER A 44 12.55 -9.52 -4.74
N ASP A 45 13.67 -10.18 -4.42
CA ASP A 45 14.66 -10.60 -5.43
C ASP A 45 14.34 -11.95 -6.08
N THR A 46 13.43 -12.72 -5.47
CA THR A 46 13.12 -14.10 -5.86
C THR A 46 11.80 -14.22 -6.63
N VAL A 47 10.89 -13.27 -6.43
CA VAL A 47 9.57 -13.27 -7.06
C VAL A 47 9.60 -12.39 -8.30
N GLN A 48 9.44 -13.02 -9.46
CA GLN A 48 9.32 -12.31 -10.72
C GLN A 48 7.99 -11.52 -10.77
N PRO A 49 7.90 -10.45 -11.58
CA PRO A 49 6.67 -9.65 -11.71
C PRO A 49 5.43 -10.44 -12.15
N ASN A 50 5.64 -11.62 -12.73
CA ASN A 50 4.59 -12.54 -13.16
C ASN A 50 5.01 -14.00 -12.92
N GLY A 51 4.02 -14.88 -12.84
CA GLY A 51 4.21 -16.31 -12.62
C GLY A 51 3.90 -16.74 -11.18
N THR A 52 4.47 -17.88 -10.79
CA THR A 52 4.24 -18.51 -9.49
C THR A 52 5.59 -18.87 -8.87
N GLN A 53 5.77 -18.56 -7.59
CA GLN A 53 6.97 -18.89 -6.83
C GLN A 53 6.55 -19.55 -5.53
N LEU A 54 7.23 -20.64 -5.16
CA LEU A 54 7.05 -21.24 -3.84
C LEU A 54 7.73 -20.36 -2.79
N SER A 55 7.05 -20.18 -1.65
CA SER A 55 7.67 -19.54 -0.51
C SER A 55 8.86 -20.37 -0.02
N ALA A 56 9.97 -19.69 0.27
CA ALA A 56 11.16 -20.32 0.85
C ALA A 56 10.96 -20.72 2.32
N LEU A 57 9.98 -20.11 3.00
CA LEU A 57 9.65 -20.42 4.39
C LEU A 57 8.35 -21.22 4.46
N ALA A 58 8.38 -22.34 5.18
CA ALA A 58 7.17 -23.09 5.50
C ALA A 58 6.14 -22.20 6.19
N ILE A 59 4.85 -22.45 5.94
CA ILE A 59 3.77 -21.77 6.65
C ILE A 59 3.66 -22.40 8.03
N ASN A 60 3.98 -21.62 9.07
CA ASN A 60 3.85 -22.10 10.45
C ASN A 60 2.38 -22.40 10.80
N PRO A 61 2.11 -23.20 11.85
CA PRO A 61 0.74 -23.46 12.32
C PRO A 61 -0.04 -22.18 12.67
N GLY A 62 0.67 -21.12 13.10
CA GLY A 62 0.12 -19.79 13.34
C GLY A 62 -0.06 -18.94 12.08
N GLY A 63 0.11 -19.51 10.89
CA GLY A 63 0.00 -18.84 9.59
C GLY A 63 1.19 -17.94 9.24
N ALA A 64 1.15 -17.42 8.02
CA ALA A 64 2.08 -16.42 7.53
C ALA A 64 1.32 -15.30 6.80
N ARG A 65 1.73 -14.06 7.04
CA ARG A 65 1.23 -12.87 6.33
C ARG A 65 2.19 -12.51 5.22
N PHE A 66 1.67 -12.25 4.03
CA PHE A 66 2.39 -11.74 2.88
C PHE A 66 1.94 -10.31 2.62
N ASP A 67 2.89 -9.37 2.62
CA ASP A 67 2.62 -7.96 2.34
C ASP A 67 3.33 -7.57 1.04
N LEU A 68 2.55 -7.02 0.11
CA LEU A 68 3.02 -6.38 -1.11
C LEU A 68 2.96 -4.86 -0.89
N ALA A 69 4.10 -4.20 -1.08
CA ALA A 69 4.19 -2.75 -0.92
C ALA A 69 5.12 -2.14 -1.97
N THR A 70 5.01 -0.82 -2.11
CA THR A 70 5.87 -0.03 -2.99
C THR A 70 6.49 1.11 -2.21
N ILE A 71 7.80 1.30 -2.40
CA ILE A 71 8.50 2.49 -1.95
C ILE A 71 8.55 3.48 -3.12
N LYS A 72 7.90 4.63 -2.94
CA LYS A 72 8.10 5.81 -3.79
C LYS A 72 9.34 6.55 -3.29
N SER A 73 10.35 6.65 -4.14
CA SER A 73 11.49 7.53 -3.92
C SER A 73 11.30 8.81 -4.73
N SER A 74 11.21 9.94 -4.04
CA SER A 74 11.14 11.27 -4.66
C SER A 74 12.31 12.11 -4.20
N SER A 75 12.97 12.78 -5.14
CA SER A 75 14.00 13.78 -4.82
C SER A 75 13.46 15.00 -4.05
N LEU A 76 12.14 15.17 -3.96
CA LEU A 76 11.48 16.29 -3.28
C LEU A 76 10.86 15.87 -1.94
N THR A 77 10.15 14.73 -1.89
CA THR A 77 9.41 14.29 -0.70
C THR A 77 10.09 13.16 0.06
N GLY A 78 11.24 12.67 -0.42
CA GLY A 78 11.96 11.54 0.19
C GLY A 78 11.31 10.19 -0.13
N LEU A 79 11.54 9.21 0.76
CA LEU A 79 11.00 7.86 0.65
C LEU A 79 9.63 7.79 1.32
N THR A 80 8.63 7.25 0.62
CA THR A 80 7.29 7.00 1.16
C THR A 80 6.84 5.61 0.79
N GLU A 81 6.35 4.86 1.77
CA GLU A 81 5.85 3.51 1.58
C GLU A 81 4.33 3.51 1.38
N TYR A 82 3.87 2.71 0.42
CA TYR A 82 2.45 2.49 0.16
C TYR A 82 2.15 0.98 0.20
N PRO A 83 1.29 0.51 1.12
CA PRO A 83 0.81 -0.86 1.09
C PRO A 83 -0.09 -1.03 -0.13
N LEU A 84 0.16 -2.08 -0.92
CA LEU A 84 -0.65 -2.41 -2.09
C LEU A 84 -1.64 -3.53 -1.79
N ASP A 85 -1.16 -4.61 -1.16
CA ASP A 85 -1.98 -5.76 -0.83
C ASP A 85 -1.41 -6.54 0.36
N THR A 86 -2.28 -7.24 1.07
CA THR A 86 -1.92 -8.13 2.19
C THR A 86 -2.75 -9.40 2.11
N ALA A 87 -2.07 -10.55 2.11
CA ALA A 87 -2.70 -11.86 2.20
C ALA A 87 -2.22 -12.60 3.44
N TYR A 88 -3.13 -13.25 4.16
CA TYR A 88 -2.78 -14.09 5.30
C TYR A 88 -3.17 -15.54 5.00
N VAL A 89 -2.22 -16.45 5.17
CA VAL A 89 -2.33 -17.86 4.78
C VAL A 89 -2.06 -18.74 5.99
N GLY A 90 -2.94 -19.69 6.26
CA GLY A 90 -2.74 -20.70 7.30
C GLY A 90 -3.77 -21.82 7.19
N THR A 91 -3.48 -22.96 7.83
CA THR A 91 -4.26 -24.20 7.69
C THR A 91 -5.69 -24.08 8.22
N TYR A 92 -5.90 -23.24 9.23
CA TYR A 92 -7.18 -23.09 9.95
C TYR A 92 -7.69 -21.64 9.93
N VAL A 93 -7.21 -20.86 8.98
CA VAL A 93 -7.51 -19.43 8.86
C VAL A 93 -8.73 -19.27 7.96
N PRO A 94 -9.87 -18.78 8.48
CA PRO A 94 -11.01 -18.47 7.64
C PRO A 94 -10.69 -17.30 6.70
N LEU A 95 -11.17 -17.39 5.45
CA LEU A 95 -10.99 -16.36 4.44
C LEU A 95 -12.16 -15.39 4.47
N ALA A 96 -11.89 -14.10 4.46
CA ALA A 96 -12.90 -13.06 4.35
C ALA A 96 -12.72 -12.28 3.05
N THR A 97 -13.79 -12.09 2.29
CA THR A 97 -13.84 -11.21 1.11
C THR A 97 -14.77 -10.04 1.38
N VAL A 98 -14.38 -8.86 0.89
CA VAL A 98 -15.16 -7.62 1.05
C VAL A 98 -15.48 -7.08 -0.34
N ALA A 99 -16.76 -6.92 -0.64
CA ALA A 99 -17.24 -6.26 -1.85
C ALA A 99 -17.95 -4.96 -1.47
N ILE A 100 -17.54 -3.86 -2.09
CA ILE A 100 -18.16 -2.55 -1.91
C ILE A 100 -18.85 -2.19 -3.22
N SER A 101 -20.16 -2.00 -3.18
CA SER A 101 -20.93 -1.49 -4.31
C SER A 101 -21.35 -0.05 -4.02
N SER A 102 -21.11 0.85 -4.96
CA SER A 102 -21.51 2.25 -4.85
C SER A 102 -21.98 2.77 -6.21
N GLU A 103 -22.95 3.66 -6.20
CA GLU A 103 -23.38 4.40 -7.40
C GLU A 103 -22.46 5.59 -7.74
N ASP A 104 -21.35 5.74 -7.01
CA ASP A 104 -20.30 6.72 -7.30
C ASP A 104 -19.36 6.19 -8.38
N ASN A 105 -19.57 6.63 -9.62
CA ASN A 105 -18.91 6.07 -10.81
C ASN A 105 -17.51 6.67 -11.08
N GLY A 106 -16.80 7.14 -10.04
CA GLY A 106 -15.41 7.62 -10.13
C GLY A 106 -15.21 8.95 -10.90
N GLY A 107 -16.27 9.76 -11.05
CA GLY A 107 -16.18 11.05 -11.74
C GLY A 107 -15.26 12.05 -11.02
N VAL A 108 -14.64 12.96 -11.78
CA VAL A 108 -13.70 13.99 -11.28
C VAL A 108 -14.28 14.82 -10.13
N VAL A 109 -15.60 15.00 -10.10
CA VAL A 109 -16.31 15.64 -8.99
C VAL A 109 -16.74 14.58 -7.99
N ARG A 110 -16.09 14.56 -6.82
CA ARG A 110 -16.55 13.77 -5.67
C ARG A 110 -17.95 14.25 -5.28
N ARG A 111 -18.97 13.45 -5.55
CA ARG A 111 -20.36 13.80 -5.24
C ARG A 111 -20.62 13.61 -3.74
N THR A 112 -21.39 14.50 -3.14
CA THR A 112 -21.72 14.47 -1.71
C THR A 112 -22.60 13.25 -1.39
N ARG A 113 -22.21 12.52 -0.35
CA ARG A 113 -22.60 11.13 -0.06
C ARG A 113 -24.02 10.95 0.50
N ALA A 114 -24.85 11.99 0.53
CA ALA A 114 -26.16 11.92 1.17
C ALA A 114 -27.20 11.16 0.32
N ASP A 115 -27.11 11.26 -1.00
CA ASP A 115 -28.21 10.82 -1.90
C ASP A 115 -27.93 9.52 -2.65
N ARG A 116 -26.78 8.87 -2.42
CA ARG A 116 -26.39 7.63 -3.12
C ARG A 116 -25.77 6.62 -2.14
N PRO A 117 -26.53 5.61 -1.68
CA PRO A 117 -26.03 4.64 -0.72
C PRO A 117 -24.91 3.78 -1.34
N PHE A 118 -23.98 3.35 -0.49
CA PHE A 118 -23.06 2.26 -0.82
C PHE A 118 -23.41 1.05 0.04
N SER A 119 -23.25 -0.15 -0.50
CA SER A 119 -23.37 -1.39 0.24
C SER A 119 -22.00 -2.04 0.40
N VAL A 120 -21.79 -2.62 1.58
CA VAL A 120 -20.60 -3.42 1.88
C VAL A 120 -21.06 -4.82 2.20
N VAL A 121 -20.64 -5.79 1.39
CA VAL A 121 -20.92 -7.20 1.60
C VAL A 121 -19.63 -7.86 2.06
N VAL A 122 -19.66 -8.47 3.24
CA VAL A 122 -18.54 -9.25 3.78
C VAL A 122 -18.94 -10.72 3.73
N THR A 123 -18.17 -11.53 3.02
CA THR A 123 -18.38 -12.98 2.95
C THR A 123 -17.22 -13.67 3.66
N VAL A 124 -17.54 -14.56 4.61
CA VAL A 124 -16.55 -15.34 5.34
C VAL A 124 -16.72 -16.80 4.96
N SER A 125 -15.62 -17.45 4.62
CA SER A 125 -15.56 -18.87 4.25
C SER A 125 -14.47 -19.59 5.02
N GLY A 126 -14.55 -20.92 5.07
CA GLY A 126 -13.54 -21.75 5.75
C GLY A 126 -13.68 -21.84 7.28
N LEU A 127 -14.83 -21.43 7.84
CA LEU A 127 -15.16 -21.73 9.23
C LEU A 127 -15.46 -23.22 9.40
N LEU A 128 -14.89 -23.81 10.44
CA LEU A 128 -15.09 -25.20 10.82
C LEU A 128 -16.09 -25.31 11.98
N SER A 129 -16.75 -26.46 12.13
CA SER A 129 -17.83 -26.67 13.12
C SER A 129 -17.72 -27.99 13.89
N GLY A 130 -16.64 -28.75 13.67
CA GLY A 130 -16.40 -30.01 14.34
C GLY A 130 -16.08 -29.85 15.84
N PRO A 131 -16.40 -30.86 16.65
CA PRO A 131 -16.18 -30.81 18.11
C PRO A 131 -14.69 -30.74 18.47
N THR A 132 -13.82 -31.31 17.63
CA THR A 132 -12.36 -31.33 17.83
C THR A 132 -11.61 -30.18 17.15
N ASP A 133 -12.31 -29.33 16.41
CA ASP A 133 -11.66 -28.26 15.65
C ASP A 133 -11.11 -27.16 16.57
N PRO A 134 -9.99 -26.53 16.21
CA PRO A 134 -9.43 -25.41 16.97
C PRO A 134 -10.42 -24.26 17.10
N GLU A 135 -10.49 -23.65 18.28
CA GLU A 135 -11.41 -22.53 18.54
C GLU A 135 -11.27 -21.36 17.54
N PRO A 136 -10.06 -20.96 17.11
CA PRO A 136 -9.89 -19.89 16.11
C PRO A 136 -10.50 -20.18 14.73
N SER A 137 -10.78 -21.46 14.41
CA SER A 137 -11.42 -21.82 13.13
C SER A 137 -12.95 -21.78 13.18
N LYS A 138 -13.56 -21.57 14.35
CA LYS A 138 -15.02 -21.67 14.52
C LYS A 138 -15.74 -20.33 14.42
N SER A 139 -15.02 -19.22 14.63
CA SER A 139 -15.61 -17.88 14.58
C SER A 139 -14.61 -16.84 14.10
N VAL A 140 -15.13 -15.72 13.59
CA VAL A 140 -14.34 -14.53 13.25
C VAL A 140 -14.81 -13.34 14.05
N LYS A 141 -13.88 -12.45 14.39
CA LYS A 141 -14.19 -11.16 14.98
C LYS A 141 -14.30 -10.12 13.87
N PHE A 142 -15.51 -9.59 13.67
CA PHE A 142 -15.74 -8.48 12.74
C PHE A 142 -15.66 -7.14 13.47
N ASN A 143 -14.67 -6.32 13.14
CA ASN A 143 -14.53 -4.96 13.66
C ASN A 143 -14.85 -3.95 12.55
N ARG A 144 -15.82 -3.07 12.78
CA ARG A 144 -16.19 -1.99 11.85
C ARG A 144 -15.82 -0.64 12.44
N TYR A 145 -14.93 0.08 11.76
CA TYR A 145 -14.62 1.47 12.07
C TYR A 145 -15.40 2.38 11.14
N VAL A 146 -16.13 3.35 11.71
CA VAL A 146 -16.90 4.34 10.94
C VAL A 146 -16.42 5.73 11.34
N GLN A 147 -15.97 6.50 10.36
CA GLN A 147 -15.63 7.91 10.57
C GLN A 147 -16.82 8.76 10.17
N SER A 148 -17.33 9.57 11.12
CA SER A 148 -18.30 10.62 10.82
C SER A 148 -17.58 11.83 10.22
N TYR A 149 -18.19 12.48 9.23
CA TYR A 149 -17.64 13.69 8.59
C TYR A 149 -18.00 14.99 9.33
N GLY A 150 -18.52 14.90 10.57
CA GLY A 150 -18.95 16.05 11.36
C GLY A 150 -20.38 16.51 11.03
N THR A 151 -20.91 17.44 11.82
CA THR A 151 -22.20 18.08 11.55
C THR A 151 -21.99 19.13 10.46
N GLY A 152 -22.64 18.97 9.31
CA GLY A 152 -22.73 20.05 8.34
C GLY A 152 -23.35 21.26 9.01
N THR A 153 -22.65 22.39 9.02
CA THR A 153 -23.26 23.68 9.38
C THR A 153 -24.03 24.15 8.17
N ASP A 154 -25.35 24.06 8.25
CA ASP A 154 -26.27 24.76 7.33
C ASP A 154 -26.12 26.28 7.46
#